data_AF-A0A2Z6MEJ9-F1
#
_entry.id   AF-A0A2Z6MEJ9-F1
#
_cell.length_a   1.000
_cell.length_b   1.000
_cell.length_c   1.000
_cell.angle_alpha   90.00
_cell.angle_beta   90.00
_cell.angle_gamma   90.00
#
_symmetry.space_group_name_H-M   'P 1'
#
loop_
_entity.id
_entity.type
_entity.pdbx_description
1 polymer ?
#
loop_
_entity_poly.entity_id
_entity_poly.type
_entity_poly.pdbx_seq_one_letter_code
_entity_poly.pdbx_strand_id
1 'polypeptide(L)'
;MVDLVDDDAAAERQKAIDDWLPVTASRKAKWWYSAFHNITAMVGAGVLTLPYAMSKMGCFNSISAVSLAAAVMSIAYSTIAWIASLQKGVQPDVDYSYNAHSTIDGVFNFMVAMGEVAFSYAGHNVVLEIQATIPSTPENPSKKAMWKGVVVAYIGVAFCYLPVAFVGYYVFGNTVDDNILITLERPPWLIAAANIFVIIHVIGGYQVFSMPVFDMIETFLVKQMKLPPCFILRFCARTIFVVLTMIIGICIPFFGSLLGFLGGFAFAPTSYFIPCIIWLILHKPKRFSLSWIINWTCIVLGVLLMILAPIGSLRQIIIQFKTYKFFS
;
A
#
# COMPACT_ATOMS: atom_id res chain seq x y z
N MET A 1 47.55 51.94 4.02
CA MET A 1 46.74 52.25 2.82
C MET A 1 46.77 51.12 1.79
N VAL A 2 47.73 50.18 1.86
CA VAL A 2 47.80 49.00 0.97
C VAL A 2 46.89 47.85 1.46
N ASP A 3 46.78 47.64 2.78
CA ASP A 3 45.97 46.53 3.34
C ASP A 3 44.45 46.69 3.17
N LEU A 4 43.94 47.93 3.07
CA LEU A 4 42.51 48.18 2.89
C LEU A 4 42.02 47.90 1.46
N VAL A 5 42.92 47.99 0.47
CA VAL A 5 42.58 47.79 -0.96
C VAL A 5 42.50 46.30 -1.30
N ASP A 6 43.29 45.46 -0.64
CA ASP A 6 43.30 44.01 -0.85
C ASP A 6 42.07 43.33 -0.21
N ASP A 7 41.62 43.82 0.95
CA ASP A 7 40.39 43.35 1.60
C ASP A 7 39.13 43.68 0.79
N ASP A 8 39.08 44.88 0.19
CA ASP A 8 37.96 45.27 -0.68
C ASP A 8 37.91 44.44 -1.97
N ALA A 9 39.06 44.15 -2.58
CA ALA A 9 39.15 43.29 -3.77
C ALA A 9 38.76 41.83 -3.49
N ALA A 10 39.16 41.30 -2.32
CA ALA A 10 38.75 39.97 -1.88
C ALA A 10 37.24 39.91 -1.59
N ALA A 11 36.67 40.95 -0.99
CA ALA A 11 35.24 41.06 -0.73
C ALA A 11 34.42 41.16 -2.02
N GLU A 12 34.87 41.92 -3.02
CA GLU A 12 34.21 41.98 -4.33
C GLU A 12 34.25 40.65 -5.06
N ARG A 13 35.39 39.94 -4.99
CA ARG A 13 35.53 38.60 -5.57
C ARG A 13 34.60 37.58 -4.89
N GLN A 14 34.51 37.62 -3.57
CA GLN A 14 33.61 36.75 -2.81
C GLN A 14 32.15 37.07 -3.14
N LYS A 15 31.77 38.35 -3.23
CA LYS A 15 30.43 38.77 -3.63
C LYS A 15 30.09 38.33 -5.06
N ALA A 16 31.03 38.42 -6.00
CA ALA A 16 30.84 37.92 -7.36
C ALA A 16 30.65 36.40 -7.41
N ILE A 17 31.34 35.65 -6.55
CA ILE A 17 31.15 34.20 -6.40
C ILE A 17 29.78 33.89 -5.79
N ASP A 18 29.39 34.61 -4.73
CA ASP A 18 28.11 34.43 -4.05
C ASP A 18 26.93 34.80 -4.96
N ASP A 19 27.05 35.82 -5.81
CA ASP A 19 26.05 36.21 -6.81
C ASP A 19 26.00 35.25 -8.01
N TRP A 20 27.11 34.55 -8.32
CA TRP A 20 27.17 33.54 -9.38
C TRP A 20 26.59 32.19 -8.96
N LEU A 21 26.75 31.81 -7.69
CA LEU A 21 26.24 30.55 -7.14
C LEU A 21 24.71 30.61 -6.91
N PRO A 22 23.91 29.70 -7.50
CA PRO A 22 22.44 29.76 -7.46
C PRO A 22 21.82 29.72 -6.05
N VAL A 23 22.55 29.16 -5.08
CA VAL A 23 22.10 28.99 -3.69
C VAL A 23 22.35 30.25 -2.85
N THR A 24 23.32 31.07 -3.24
CA THR A 24 23.75 32.28 -2.52
C THR A 24 23.34 33.57 -3.21
N ALA A 25 22.95 33.50 -4.49
CA ALA A 25 22.44 34.64 -5.24
C ALA A 25 21.18 35.23 -4.58
N SER A 26 21.18 36.55 -4.35
CA SER A 26 20.05 37.41 -3.96
C SER A 26 18.86 36.71 -3.25
N ARG A 27 18.86 36.71 -1.91
CA ARG A 27 17.77 36.20 -1.05
C ARG A 27 16.54 37.13 -1.00
N LYS A 28 15.94 37.43 -2.16
CA LYS A 28 14.71 38.24 -2.29
C LYS A 28 13.43 37.40 -2.34
N ALA A 29 13.53 36.09 -2.10
CA ALA A 29 12.38 35.19 -2.08
C ALA A 29 11.47 35.51 -0.88
N LYS A 30 10.18 35.72 -1.15
CA LYS A 30 9.16 35.98 -0.13
C LYS A 30 8.69 34.65 0.49
N TRP A 31 8.17 34.68 1.71
CA TRP A 31 7.79 33.46 2.45
C TRP A 31 6.84 32.53 1.68
N TRP A 32 5.94 33.09 0.86
CA TRP A 32 5.02 32.30 0.05
C TRP A 32 5.69 31.54 -1.09
N TYR A 33 6.86 31.97 -1.59
CA TYR A 33 7.62 31.19 -2.58
C TYR A 33 8.10 29.88 -1.95
N SER A 34 8.55 29.90 -0.69
CA SER A 34 8.88 28.67 0.05
C SER A 34 7.65 27.78 0.21
N ALA A 35 6.48 28.36 0.52
CA ALA A 35 5.22 27.60 0.57
C ALA A 35 4.87 26.98 -0.80
N PHE A 36 4.98 27.72 -1.91
CA PHE A 36 4.74 27.19 -3.25
C PHE A 36 5.78 26.15 -3.67
N HIS A 37 7.06 26.31 -3.33
CA HIS A 37 8.10 25.33 -3.63
C HIS A 37 7.92 24.06 -2.79
N ASN A 38 7.55 24.17 -1.51
CA ASN A 38 7.23 23.02 -0.67
C ASN A 38 5.95 22.33 -1.12
N ILE A 39 4.90 23.08 -1.50
CA ILE A 39 3.70 22.52 -2.13
C ILE A 39 4.07 21.84 -3.45
N THR A 40 4.90 22.45 -4.29
CA THR A 40 5.32 21.85 -5.58
C THR A 40 6.22 20.63 -5.36
N ALA A 41 7.06 20.60 -4.33
CA ALA A 41 7.89 19.45 -4.00
C ALA A 41 7.08 18.29 -3.39
N MET A 42 6.14 18.59 -2.48
CA MET A 42 5.29 17.60 -1.80
C MET A 42 4.13 17.11 -2.67
N VAL A 43 3.49 18.01 -3.42
CA VAL A 43 2.33 17.73 -4.28
C VAL A 43 2.77 17.43 -5.73
N GLY A 44 3.80 18.08 -6.26
CA GLY A 44 4.20 17.89 -7.67
C GLY A 44 4.84 16.53 -7.96
N ALA A 45 5.77 16.07 -7.12
CA ALA A 45 6.55 14.84 -7.37
C ALA A 45 5.84 13.53 -6.97
N GLY A 46 4.76 13.60 -6.18
CA GLY A 46 3.95 12.43 -5.82
C GLY A 46 2.50 12.53 -6.29
N VAL A 47 1.83 13.66 -6.01
CA VAL A 47 0.37 13.82 -6.21
C VAL A 47 0.02 14.19 -7.65
N LEU A 48 0.90 14.83 -8.42
CA LEU A 48 0.62 15.21 -9.81
C LEU A 48 1.34 14.33 -10.83
N THR A 49 2.60 14.00 -10.60
CA THR A 49 3.42 13.16 -11.50
C THR A 49 2.90 11.73 -11.59
N LEU A 50 2.44 11.13 -10.49
CA LEU A 50 1.85 9.80 -10.51
C LEU A 50 0.57 9.76 -11.35
N PRO A 51 -0.51 10.53 -11.05
CA PRO A 51 -1.70 10.54 -11.92
C PRO A 51 -1.43 11.07 -13.33
N TYR A 52 -0.46 11.98 -13.53
CA TYR A 52 -0.02 12.37 -14.88
C TYR A 52 0.55 11.18 -15.65
N ALA A 53 1.49 10.43 -15.08
CA ALA A 53 2.06 9.24 -15.68
C ALA A 53 0.99 8.16 -15.92
N MET A 54 0.11 7.93 -14.93
CA MET A 54 -1.02 7.02 -15.06
C MET A 54 -1.96 7.45 -16.21
N SER A 55 -2.23 8.74 -16.37
CA SER A 55 -3.13 9.27 -17.42
C SER A 55 -2.59 9.07 -18.83
N LYS A 56 -1.25 8.92 -18.98
CA LYS A 56 -0.55 8.64 -20.23
C LYS A 56 -0.42 7.14 -20.53
N MET A 57 -0.53 6.26 -19.53
CA MET A 57 -0.45 4.81 -19.70
C MET A 57 -1.83 4.22 -20.04
N GLY A 58 -2.06 3.88 -21.31
CA GLY A 58 -3.36 3.47 -21.84
C GLY A 58 -3.70 1.97 -21.82
N CYS A 59 -2.81 1.06 -21.38
CA CYS A 59 -3.06 -0.39 -21.47
C CYS A 59 -2.22 -1.21 -20.48
N PHE A 60 -2.79 -2.28 -19.92
CA PHE A 60 -2.14 -3.22 -18.98
C PHE A 60 -0.84 -3.85 -19.51
N ASN A 61 -0.68 -4.01 -20.83
CA ASN A 61 0.57 -4.54 -21.40
C ASN A 61 1.78 -3.64 -21.11
N SER A 62 1.57 -2.31 -21.03
CA SER A 62 2.60 -1.34 -20.62
C SER A 62 2.90 -1.42 -19.11
N ILE A 63 1.98 -1.98 -18.32
CA ILE A 63 2.07 -2.12 -16.85
C ILE A 63 2.82 -3.40 -16.45
N SER A 64 3.07 -4.33 -17.38
CA SER A 64 3.77 -5.60 -17.08
C SER A 64 5.19 -5.38 -16.53
N ALA A 65 5.96 -4.46 -17.12
CA ALA A 65 7.30 -4.10 -16.63
C ALA A 65 7.25 -3.45 -15.24
N VAL A 66 6.28 -2.57 -14.99
CA VAL A 66 6.06 -1.94 -13.69
C VAL A 66 5.66 -2.97 -12.64
N SER A 67 4.79 -3.92 -13.00
CA SER A 67 4.34 -5.01 -12.12
C SER A 67 5.48 -5.98 -11.80
N LEU A 68 6.33 -6.30 -12.78
CA LEU A 68 7.52 -7.12 -12.58
C LEU A 68 8.51 -6.43 -11.64
N ALA A 69 8.80 -5.14 -11.88
CA ALA A 69 9.66 -4.37 -10.99
C ALA A 69 9.08 -4.33 -9.56
N ALA A 70 7.78 -4.08 -9.41
CA ALA A 70 7.12 -4.08 -8.11
C ALA A 70 7.17 -5.45 -7.41
N ALA A 71 7.06 -6.56 -8.15
CA ALA A 71 7.19 -7.91 -7.61
C ALA A 71 8.62 -8.20 -7.13
N VAL A 72 9.63 -7.85 -7.93
CA VAL A 72 11.05 -8.01 -7.57
C VAL A 72 11.37 -7.19 -6.32
N MET A 73 10.91 -5.95 -6.24
CA MET A 73 11.09 -5.11 -5.06
C MET A 73 10.39 -5.68 -3.83
N SER A 74 9.21 -6.30 -3.99
CA SER A 74 8.49 -7.00 -2.91
C SER A 74 9.31 -8.13 -2.29
N ILE A 75 9.86 -8.98 -3.15
CA ILE A 75 10.73 -10.07 -2.72
C ILE A 75 11.99 -9.52 -2.06
N ALA A 76 12.58 -8.44 -2.61
CA ALA A 76 13.80 -7.86 -2.07
C ALA A 76 13.60 -7.28 -0.65
N TYR A 77 12.60 -6.42 -0.42
CA TYR A 77 12.42 -5.81 0.91
C TYR A 77 11.96 -6.82 1.96
N SER A 78 11.11 -7.80 1.58
CA SER A 78 10.69 -8.85 2.51
C SER A 78 11.88 -9.74 2.89
N THR A 79 12.74 -10.07 1.92
CA THR A 79 13.99 -10.79 2.16
C THR A 79 14.94 -10.03 3.08
N ILE A 80 15.09 -8.72 2.87
CA ILE A 80 15.84 -7.88 3.80
C ILE A 80 15.22 -7.91 5.19
N ALA A 81 13.89 -7.80 5.31
CA ALA A 81 13.21 -7.77 6.60
C ALA A 81 13.49 -9.03 7.43
N TRP A 82 13.27 -10.23 6.88
CA TRP A 82 13.48 -11.46 7.65
C TRP A 82 14.96 -11.81 7.82
N ILE A 83 15.84 -11.57 6.82
CA ILE A 83 17.28 -11.82 6.98
C ILE A 83 17.87 -10.87 8.03
N ALA A 84 17.56 -9.58 7.97
CA ALA A 84 18.05 -8.61 8.95
C ALA A 84 17.54 -8.94 10.36
N SER A 85 16.29 -9.41 10.48
CA SER A 85 15.75 -9.87 11.76
C SER A 85 16.54 -11.07 12.29
N LEU A 86 16.80 -12.10 11.46
CA LEU A 86 17.62 -13.25 11.85
C LEU A 86 19.03 -12.83 12.29
N GLN A 87 19.66 -11.90 11.57
CA GLN A 87 21.00 -11.41 11.87
C GLN A 87 21.05 -10.58 13.17
N LYS A 88 19.99 -9.84 13.48
CA LYS A 88 19.87 -9.12 14.76
C LYS A 88 19.80 -10.09 15.93
N GLY A 89 19.30 -11.30 15.69
CA GLY A 89 19.19 -12.37 16.69
C GLY A 89 18.09 -12.07 17.72
N VAL A 90 17.68 -13.11 18.45
CA VAL A 90 16.67 -13.00 19.51
C VAL A 90 17.11 -11.95 20.52
N GLN A 91 16.25 -10.97 20.79
CA GLN A 91 16.58 -9.89 21.71
C GLN A 91 16.66 -10.42 23.16
N PRO A 92 17.57 -9.89 24.01
CA PRO A 92 17.80 -10.41 25.36
C PRO A 92 16.55 -10.43 26.26
N ASP A 93 15.66 -9.45 26.08
CA ASP A 93 14.42 -9.28 26.86
C ASP A 93 13.16 -9.55 26.03
N VAL A 94 13.24 -10.51 25.09
CA VAL A 94 12.08 -10.86 24.25
C VAL A 94 10.95 -11.45 25.09
N ASP A 95 9.77 -10.88 24.95
CA ASP A 95 8.56 -11.38 25.57
C ASP A 95 7.58 -11.90 24.50
N TYR A 96 7.10 -13.12 24.67
CA TYR A 96 6.11 -13.74 23.80
C TYR A 96 4.71 -13.76 24.43
N SER A 97 4.53 -13.06 25.55
CA SER A 97 3.21 -12.84 26.14
C SER A 97 2.34 -12.00 25.22
N TYR A 98 1.02 -12.12 25.39
CA TYR A 98 0.07 -11.42 24.54
C TYR A 98 0.15 -9.90 24.78
N ASN A 99 0.32 -9.12 23.71
CA ASN A 99 0.31 -7.66 23.79
C ASN A 99 -1.13 -7.15 24.00
N ALA A 100 -1.59 -7.18 25.25
CA ALA A 100 -2.87 -6.60 25.67
C ALA A 100 -2.84 -6.18 27.13
N HIS A 101 -3.38 -5.00 27.43
CA HIS A 101 -3.49 -4.49 28.79
C HIS A 101 -4.61 -5.18 29.61
N SER A 102 -5.54 -5.87 28.94
CA SER A 102 -6.65 -6.60 29.57
C SER A 102 -7.18 -7.69 28.66
N THR A 103 -7.95 -8.64 29.21
CA THR A 103 -8.61 -9.69 28.42
C THR A 103 -9.52 -9.11 27.33
N ILE A 104 -10.22 -8.01 27.61
CA ILE A 104 -11.08 -7.33 26.65
C ILE A 104 -10.25 -6.81 25.48
N ASP A 105 -9.14 -6.15 25.79
CA ASP A 105 -8.22 -5.63 24.78
C ASP A 105 -7.64 -6.76 23.92
N GLY A 106 -7.33 -7.90 24.54
CA GLY A 106 -6.86 -9.09 23.84
C GLY A 106 -7.86 -9.63 22.82
N VAL A 107 -9.13 -9.71 23.19
CA VAL A 107 -10.22 -10.13 22.28
C VAL A 107 -10.33 -9.18 21.09
N PHE A 108 -10.26 -7.87 21.31
CA PHE A 108 -10.34 -6.91 20.20
C PHE A 108 -9.08 -6.95 19.31
N ASN A 109 -7.89 -7.15 19.87
CA ASN A 109 -6.66 -7.35 19.09
C ASN A 109 -6.76 -8.60 18.21
N PHE A 110 -7.34 -9.68 18.73
CA PHE A 110 -7.59 -10.88 17.94
C PHE A 110 -8.57 -10.60 16.78
N MET A 111 -9.62 -9.83 17.02
CA MET A 111 -10.55 -9.41 15.97
C MET A 111 -9.87 -8.59 14.86
N VAL A 112 -8.98 -7.66 15.22
CA VAL A 112 -8.18 -6.89 14.25
C VAL A 112 -7.28 -7.80 13.44
N ALA A 113 -6.54 -8.70 14.10
CA ALA A 113 -5.61 -9.62 13.45
C ALA A 113 -6.30 -10.53 12.43
N MET A 114 -7.53 -10.98 12.70
CA MET A 114 -8.32 -11.72 11.71
C MET A 114 -8.55 -10.92 10.42
N GLY A 115 -8.81 -9.62 10.54
CA GLY A 115 -8.97 -8.72 9.40
C GLY A 115 -7.66 -8.48 8.66
N GLU A 116 -6.55 -8.30 9.38
CA GLU A 116 -5.23 -8.08 8.77
C GLU A 116 -4.78 -9.30 7.96
N VAL A 117 -4.99 -10.51 8.49
CA VAL A 117 -4.75 -11.75 7.76
C VAL A 117 -5.64 -11.83 6.52
N ALA A 118 -6.92 -11.47 6.61
CA ALA A 118 -7.80 -11.44 5.45
C ALA A 118 -7.35 -10.40 4.39
N PHE A 119 -6.90 -9.22 4.82
CA PHE A 119 -6.36 -8.18 3.95
C PHE A 119 -5.08 -8.62 3.24
N SER A 120 -4.22 -9.40 3.89
CA SER A 120 -2.95 -9.84 3.29
C SER A 120 -3.15 -10.62 1.98
N TYR A 121 -4.31 -11.25 1.77
CA TYR A 121 -4.64 -11.99 0.54
C TYR A 121 -5.66 -11.25 -0.38
N ALA A 122 -5.69 -9.92 -0.32
CA ALA A 122 -6.62 -9.02 -1.02
C ALA A 122 -6.53 -8.95 -2.57
N GLY A 123 -5.84 -9.88 -3.25
CA GLY A 123 -5.57 -9.80 -4.69
C GLY A 123 -6.77 -10.03 -5.62
N HIS A 124 -7.93 -10.46 -5.11
CA HIS A 124 -9.07 -10.93 -5.91
C HIS A 124 -9.78 -9.82 -6.69
N ASN A 125 -9.72 -8.57 -6.23
CA ASN A 125 -10.47 -7.46 -6.85
C ASN A 125 -9.93 -7.02 -8.22
N VAL A 126 -8.77 -7.52 -8.64
CA VAL A 126 -8.16 -7.24 -9.96
C VAL A 126 -8.11 -8.49 -10.85
N VAL A 127 -8.72 -9.59 -10.40
CA VAL A 127 -8.61 -10.90 -11.05
C VAL A 127 -9.24 -10.89 -12.44
N LEU A 128 -10.36 -10.18 -12.62
CA LEU A 128 -11.09 -10.12 -13.88
C LEU A 128 -10.36 -9.26 -14.90
N GLU A 129 -9.76 -8.16 -14.45
CA GLU A 129 -8.94 -7.26 -15.25
C GLU A 129 -7.67 -7.96 -15.72
N ILE A 130 -6.98 -8.71 -14.85
CA ILE A 130 -5.84 -9.54 -15.24
C ILE A 130 -6.29 -10.60 -16.24
N GLN A 131 -7.38 -11.32 -15.95
CA GLN A 131 -7.87 -12.38 -16.83
C GLN A 131 -8.26 -11.86 -18.22
N ALA A 132 -8.79 -10.64 -18.32
CA ALA A 132 -9.15 -10.00 -19.59
C ALA A 132 -7.94 -9.69 -20.49
N THR A 133 -6.73 -9.63 -19.91
CA THR A 133 -5.47 -9.42 -20.68
C THR A 133 -4.88 -10.70 -21.25
N ILE A 134 -5.32 -11.87 -20.76
CA ILE A 134 -4.80 -13.16 -21.20
C ILE A 134 -5.55 -13.57 -22.47
N PRO A 135 -4.85 -13.82 -23.60
CA PRO A 135 -5.49 -14.31 -24.81
C PRO A 135 -6.27 -15.59 -24.54
N SER A 136 -7.55 -15.61 -24.91
CA SER A 136 -8.43 -16.76 -24.76
C SER A 136 -9.14 -17.08 -26.06
N THR A 137 -9.12 -18.34 -26.47
CA THR A 137 -9.98 -18.87 -27.55
C THR A 137 -10.94 -19.91 -26.97
N PRO A 138 -12.03 -20.28 -27.66
CA PRO A 138 -12.92 -21.35 -27.22
C PRO A 138 -12.17 -22.68 -26.96
N GLU A 139 -11.12 -22.97 -27.72
CA GLU A 139 -10.29 -24.17 -27.61
C GLU A 139 -9.24 -24.05 -26.48
N ASN A 140 -8.78 -22.84 -26.16
CA ASN A 140 -7.80 -22.57 -25.12
C ASN A 140 -8.32 -21.51 -24.12
N PRO A 141 -9.09 -21.93 -23.09
CA PRO A 141 -9.66 -21.00 -22.12
C PRO A 141 -8.58 -20.41 -21.20
N SER A 142 -8.69 -19.11 -20.90
CA SER A 142 -7.76 -18.37 -20.02
C SER A 142 -7.66 -18.95 -18.60
N LYS A 143 -8.66 -19.72 -18.16
CA LYS A 143 -8.69 -20.40 -16.84
C LYS A 143 -7.41 -21.18 -16.54
N LYS A 144 -6.86 -21.92 -17.51
CA LYS A 144 -5.66 -22.76 -17.28
C LYS A 144 -4.42 -21.90 -17.02
N ALA A 145 -4.22 -20.84 -17.81
CA ALA A 145 -3.12 -19.90 -17.64
C ALA A 145 -3.27 -19.12 -16.32
N MET A 146 -4.50 -18.65 -16.04
CA MET A 146 -4.82 -17.93 -14.82
C MET A 146 -4.53 -18.76 -13.56
N TRP A 147 -4.92 -20.03 -13.54
CA TRP A 147 -4.64 -20.93 -12.42
C TRP A 147 -3.14 -21.08 -12.15
N LYS A 148 -2.33 -21.28 -13.20
CA LYS A 148 -0.86 -21.35 -13.05
C LYS A 148 -0.29 -20.05 -12.48
N GLY A 149 -0.75 -18.90 -12.98
CA GLY A 149 -0.34 -17.59 -12.48
C GLY A 149 -0.69 -17.39 -11.01
N VAL A 150 -1.91 -17.73 -10.60
CA VAL A 150 -2.37 -17.65 -9.20
C VAL A 150 -1.53 -18.55 -8.30
N VAL A 151 -1.26 -19.80 -8.69
CA VAL A 151 -0.43 -20.71 -7.88
C VAL A 151 0.97 -20.13 -7.65
N VAL A 152 1.63 -19.65 -8.72
CA VAL A 152 2.97 -19.03 -8.60
C VAL A 152 2.92 -17.78 -7.71
N ALA A 153 1.90 -16.94 -7.88
CA ALA A 153 1.73 -15.73 -7.07
C ALA A 153 1.56 -16.06 -5.58
N TYR A 154 0.72 -17.04 -5.24
CA TYR A 154 0.50 -17.45 -3.84
C TYR A 154 1.73 -18.11 -3.21
N ILE A 155 2.54 -18.84 -3.98
CA ILE A 155 3.85 -19.33 -3.50
C ILE A 155 4.79 -18.16 -3.19
N GLY A 156 4.85 -17.17 -4.09
CA GLY A 156 5.64 -15.94 -3.87
C GLY A 156 5.17 -15.16 -2.64
N VAL A 157 3.86 -15.01 -2.47
CA VAL A 157 3.26 -14.37 -1.28
C VAL A 157 3.63 -15.13 -0.01
N ALA A 158 3.49 -16.46 0.00
CA ALA A 158 3.86 -17.28 1.16
C ALA A 158 5.36 -17.13 1.51
N PHE A 159 6.23 -17.09 0.49
CA PHE A 159 7.66 -16.84 0.67
C PHE A 159 7.97 -15.45 1.25
N CYS A 160 7.18 -14.43 0.91
CA CYS A 160 7.38 -13.09 1.45
C CYS A 160 6.80 -12.95 2.87
N TYR A 161 5.60 -13.50 3.12
CA TYR A 161 4.85 -13.24 4.35
C TYR A 161 5.24 -14.17 5.49
N LEU A 162 5.32 -15.48 5.25
CA LEU A 162 5.54 -16.45 6.33
C LEU A 162 6.90 -16.27 7.01
N PRO A 163 8.03 -16.12 6.28
CA PRO A 163 9.31 -15.86 6.93
C PRO A 163 9.32 -14.56 7.72
N VAL A 164 8.74 -13.47 7.17
CA VAL A 164 8.68 -12.18 7.88
C VAL A 164 7.86 -12.30 9.15
N ALA A 165 6.69 -12.94 9.10
CA ALA A 165 5.84 -13.12 10.27
C ALA A 165 6.50 -14.02 11.33
N PHE A 166 6.99 -15.19 10.95
CA PHE A 166 7.57 -16.15 11.89
C PHE A 166 8.90 -15.68 12.46
N VAL A 167 9.83 -15.23 11.61
CA VAL A 167 11.13 -14.73 12.07
C VAL A 167 10.96 -13.44 12.85
N GLY A 168 10.15 -12.50 12.35
CA GLY A 168 9.93 -11.22 13.01
C GLY A 168 9.38 -11.41 14.41
N TYR A 169 8.31 -12.20 14.54
CA TYR A 169 7.74 -12.50 15.86
C TYR A 169 8.71 -13.33 16.72
N TYR A 170 9.46 -14.29 16.15
CA TYR A 170 10.45 -15.05 16.90
C TYR A 170 11.57 -14.16 17.47
N VAL A 171 12.01 -13.14 16.72
CA VAL A 171 13.13 -12.29 17.13
C VAL A 171 12.71 -11.17 18.09
N PHE A 172 11.54 -10.55 17.85
CA PHE A 172 11.08 -9.36 18.56
C PHE A 172 9.93 -9.61 19.54
N GLY A 173 9.26 -10.76 19.44
CA GLY A 173 8.14 -11.10 20.31
C GLY A 173 7.00 -10.10 20.19
N ASN A 174 6.45 -9.70 21.33
CA ASN A 174 5.31 -8.81 21.45
C ASN A 174 5.63 -7.32 21.24
N THR A 175 6.90 -6.98 21.03
CA THR A 175 7.38 -5.60 20.75
C THR A 175 7.49 -5.29 19.25
N VAL A 176 7.11 -6.23 18.38
CA VAL A 176 7.08 -6.01 16.92
C VAL A 176 6.04 -4.95 16.55
N ASP A 177 6.44 -4.01 15.70
CA ASP A 177 5.55 -3.00 15.13
C ASP A 177 4.80 -3.57 13.91
N ASP A 178 3.66 -2.96 13.54
CA ASP A 178 2.92 -3.26 12.31
C ASP A 178 3.82 -3.26 11.06
N ASN A 179 4.86 -2.41 11.06
CA ASN A 179 5.91 -2.39 10.06
C ASN A 179 7.25 -2.82 10.68
N ILE A 180 7.63 -4.07 10.42
CA ILE A 180 8.88 -4.68 10.91
C ILE A 180 10.15 -3.89 10.55
N LEU A 181 10.15 -3.09 9.47
CA LEU A 181 11.30 -2.27 9.12
C LEU A 181 11.59 -1.16 10.14
N ILE A 182 10.57 -0.75 10.91
CA ILE A 182 10.70 0.18 12.03
C ILE A 182 11.37 -0.54 13.21
N THR A 183 10.90 -1.74 13.55
CA THR A 183 11.40 -2.58 14.64
C THR A 183 12.88 -2.99 14.48
N LEU A 184 13.40 -3.03 13.25
CA LEU A 184 14.81 -3.34 12.99
C LEU A 184 15.77 -2.31 13.60
N GLU A 185 15.44 -1.01 13.61
CA GLU A 185 16.21 0.14 14.10
C GLU A 185 17.62 0.38 13.49
N ARG A 186 18.38 -0.69 13.17
CA ARG A 186 19.76 -0.68 12.68
C ARG A 186 20.01 -1.82 11.67
N PRO A 187 20.97 -1.66 10.73
CA PRO A 187 21.67 -0.41 10.39
C PRO A 187 20.80 0.52 9.51
N PRO A 188 20.90 1.86 9.64
CA PRO A 188 19.98 2.79 8.97
C PRO A 188 20.01 2.72 7.44
N TRP A 189 21.17 2.45 6.83
CA TRP A 189 21.31 2.37 5.37
C TRP A 189 20.50 1.21 4.78
N LEU A 190 20.42 0.08 5.49
CA LEU A 190 19.70 -1.12 5.05
C LEU A 190 18.20 -0.88 5.15
N ILE A 191 17.75 -0.24 6.23
CA ILE A 191 16.36 0.17 6.41
C ILE A 191 15.95 1.20 5.35
N ALA A 192 16.82 2.16 5.04
CA ALA A 192 16.59 3.13 3.97
C ALA A 192 16.44 2.44 2.60
N ALA A 193 17.32 1.48 2.28
CA ALA A 193 17.23 0.71 1.05
C ALA A 193 15.92 -0.11 0.98
N ALA A 194 15.55 -0.78 2.06
CA ALA A 194 14.29 -1.53 2.14
C ALA A 194 13.06 -0.61 1.96
N ASN A 195 13.07 0.58 2.57
CA ASN A 195 11.99 1.56 2.39
C ASN A 195 11.88 2.07 0.95
N ILE A 196 13.00 2.28 0.24
CA ILE A 196 12.97 2.61 -1.19
C ILE A 196 12.32 1.49 -2.01
N PHE A 197 12.63 0.23 -1.72
CA PHE A 197 12.00 -0.91 -2.38
C PHE A 197 10.50 -1.00 -2.08
N VAL A 198 10.09 -0.76 -0.82
CA VAL A 198 8.67 -0.65 -0.44
C VAL A 198 7.97 0.45 -1.24
N ILE A 199 8.58 1.63 -1.39
CA ILE A 199 8.01 2.73 -2.18
C ILE A 199 7.78 2.30 -3.63
N ILE A 200 8.78 1.71 -4.29
CA ILE A 200 8.66 1.25 -5.68
C ILE A 200 7.58 0.18 -5.81
N HIS A 201 7.54 -0.77 -4.88
CA HIS A 201 6.51 -1.82 -4.83
C HIS A 201 5.10 -1.22 -4.70
N VAL A 202 4.90 -0.31 -3.74
CA VAL A 202 3.60 0.30 -3.45
C VAL A 202 3.13 1.18 -4.62
N ILE A 203 4.03 1.90 -5.30
CA ILE A 203 3.68 2.67 -6.51
C ILE A 203 3.15 1.74 -7.61
N GLY A 204 3.82 0.61 -7.84
CA GLY A 204 3.35 -0.38 -8.81
C GLY A 204 2.01 -1.01 -8.42
N GLY A 205 1.84 -1.36 -7.14
CA GLY A 205 0.58 -1.87 -6.61
C GLY A 205 -0.56 -0.86 -6.74
N TYR A 206 -0.33 0.39 -6.33
CA TYR A 206 -1.30 1.48 -6.44
C TYR A 206 -1.79 1.65 -7.88
N GLN A 207 -0.89 1.57 -8.86
CA GLN A 207 -1.25 1.61 -10.27
C GLN A 207 -2.19 0.46 -10.68
N VAL A 208 -1.87 -0.78 -10.30
CA VAL A 208 -2.71 -1.94 -10.64
C VAL A 208 -4.09 -1.84 -9.99
N PHE A 209 -4.16 -1.48 -8.70
CA PHE A 209 -5.43 -1.38 -7.97
C PHE A 209 -6.28 -0.15 -8.31
N SER A 210 -5.66 0.95 -8.75
CA SER A 210 -6.40 2.16 -9.12
C SER A 210 -7.03 2.08 -10.50
N MET A 211 -6.52 1.21 -11.40
CA MET A 211 -7.04 1.10 -12.77
C MET A 211 -8.55 0.77 -12.83
N PRO A 212 -9.07 -0.26 -12.12
CA PRO A 212 -10.51 -0.53 -12.10
C PRO A 212 -11.33 0.65 -11.58
N VAL A 213 -10.81 1.34 -10.56
CA VAL A 213 -11.48 2.51 -9.97
C VAL A 213 -11.53 3.67 -10.97
N PHE A 214 -10.44 3.92 -11.68
CA PHE A 214 -10.39 4.91 -12.73
C PHE A 214 -11.34 4.58 -13.87
N ASP A 215 -11.39 3.32 -14.30
CA ASP A 215 -12.33 2.89 -15.35
C ASP A 215 -13.79 3.10 -14.91
N MET A 216 -14.12 2.78 -13.65
CA MET A 216 -15.44 3.01 -13.07
C MET A 216 -15.80 4.50 -13.05
N ILE A 217 -14.91 5.37 -12.54
CA ILE A 217 -15.13 6.81 -12.45
C ILE A 217 -15.26 7.42 -13.86
N GLU A 218 -14.31 7.12 -14.76
CA GLU A 218 -14.32 7.64 -16.14
C GLU A 218 -15.58 7.17 -16.89
N THR A 219 -15.97 5.91 -16.75
CA THR A 219 -17.19 5.36 -17.37
C THR A 219 -18.44 6.06 -16.83
N PHE A 220 -18.53 6.33 -15.53
CA PHE A 220 -19.63 7.07 -14.95
C PHE A 220 -19.71 8.51 -15.49
N LEU A 221 -18.58 9.23 -15.49
CA LEU A 221 -18.49 10.60 -15.98
C LEU A 221 -18.86 10.72 -17.46
N VAL A 222 -18.43 9.78 -18.30
CA VAL A 222 -18.68 9.82 -19.74
C VAL A 222 -20.07 9.28 -20.11
N LYS A 223 -20.48 8.13 -19.57
CA LYS A 223 -21.74 7.47 -19.98
C LYS A 223 -22.96 7.98 -19.22
N GLN A 224 -22.84 8.24 -17.92
CA GLN A 224 -23.97 8.68 -17.09
C GLN A 224 -24.08 10.21 -17.06
N MET A 225 -22.96 10.90 -16.80
CA MET A 225 -22.93 12.37 -16.76
C MET A 225 -22.74 13.03 -18.13
N LYS A 226 -22.57 12.25 -19.20
CA LYS A 226 -22.46 12.72 -20.60
C LYS A 226 -21.34 13.75 -20.82
N LEU A 227 -20.28 13.69 -20.03
CA LEU A 227 -19.11 14.56 -20.21
C LEU A 227 -18.29 14.10 -21.42
N PRO A 228 -17.68 15.02 -22.19
CA PRO A 228 -16.86 14.65 -23.33
C PRO A 228 -15.60 13.90 -22.87
N PRO A 229 -15.25 12.76 -23.49
CA PRO A 229 -14.04 12.02 -23.16
C PRO A 229 -12.81 12.81 -23.64
N CYS A 230 -12.15 13.52 -22.73
CA CYS A 230 -10.95 14.28 -23.03
C CYS A 230 -9.83 14.02 -22.00
N PHE A 231 -8.59 14.35 -22.38
CA PHE A 231 -7.41 14.19 -21.51
C PHE A 231 -7.58 14.94 -20.18
N ILE A 232 -8.18 16.14 -20.21
CA ILE A 232 -8.38 16.97 -19.02
C ILE A 232 -9.34 16.28 -18.04
N LEU A 233 -10.44 15.71 -18.53
CA LEU A 233 -11.39 14.97 -17.70
C LEU A 233 -10.70 13.81 -16.98
N ARG A 234 -9.93 13.00 -17.73
CA ARG A 234 -9.14 11.89 -17.18
C ARG A 234 -8.13 12.37 -16.14
N PHE A 235 -7.37 13.40 -16.46
CA PHE A 235 -6.35 13.94 -15.57
C PHE A 235 -6.96 14.47 -14.27
N CYS A 236 -8.05 15.25 -14.35
CA CYS A 236 -8.74 15.78 -13.19
C CYS A 236 -9.37 14.67 -12.34
N ALA A 237 -10.08 13.72 -12.95
CA ALA A 237 -10.72 12.62 -12.24
C ALA A 237 -9.70 11.77 -11.45
N ARG A 238 -8.58 11.42 -12.08
CA ARG A 238 -7.51 10.64 -11.44
C ARG A 238 -6.78 11.44 -10.36
N THR A 239 -6.54 12.73 -10.58
CA THR A 239 -5.90 13.60 -9.58
C THR A 239 -6.80 13.77 -8.35
N ILE A 240 -8.11 13.99 -8.55
CA ILE A 240 -9.07 14.07 -7.44
C ILE A 240 -9.06 12.78 -6.63
N PHE A 241 -9.10 11.62 -7.29
CA PHE A 241 -9.01 10.34 -6.59
C PHE A 241 -7.72 10.20 -5.78
N VAL A 242 -6.55 10.49 -6.37
CA VAL A 242 -5.26 10.43 -5.67
C VAL A 242 -5.26 11.36 -4.46
N VAL A 243 -5.70 12.62 -4.62
CA VAL A 243 -5.78 13.59 -3.52
C VAL A 243 -6.69 13.10 -2.40
N LEU A 244 -7.86 12.53 -2.73
CA LEU A 244 -8.77 11.98 -1.72
C LEU A 244 -8.14 10.83 -0.95
N THR A 245 -7.51 9.87 -1.65
CA THR A 245 -6.82 8.75 -0.98
C THR A 245 -5.65 9.22 -0.11
N MET A 246 -4.92 10.25 -0.52
CA MET A 246 -3.85 10.87 0.26
C MET A 246 -4.40 11.52 1.54
N ILE A 247 -5.50 12.29 1.44
CA ILE A 247 -6.14 12.90 2.61
C ILE A 247 -6.57 11.82 3.61
N ILE A 248 -7.19 10.73 3.13
CA ILE A 248 -7.59 9.61 4.00
C ILE A 248 -6.38 9.01 4.71
N GLY A 249 -5.27 8.77 3.99
CA GLY A 249 -4.03 8.23 4.56
C GLY A 249 -3.40 9.14 5.62
N ILE A 250 -3.44 10.46 5.42
CA ILE A 250 -2.97 11.44 6.40
C ILE A 250 -3.91 11.49 7.62
N CYS A 251 -5.22 11.37 7.41
CA CYS A 251 -6.21 11.43 8.47
C CYS A 251 -6.19 10.20 9.39
N ILE A 252 -5.89 9.00 8.86
CA ILE A 252 -5.94 7.74 9.61
C ILE A 252 -4.58 7.03 9.50
N PRO A 253 -3.56 7.45 10.27
CA PRO A 253 -2.20 6.89 10.18
C PRO A 253 -2.02 5.58 10.97
N PHE A 254 -3.11 4.86 11.29
CA PHE A 254 -3.08 3.62 12.06
C PHE A 254 -3.09 2.42 11.12
N PHE A 255 -1.91 1.99 10.69
CA PHE A 255 -1.75 1.04 9.59
C PHE A 255 -2.45 -0.30 9.87
N GLY A 256 -2.11 -1.01 10.95
CA GLY A 256 -2.70 -2.32 11.27
C GLY A 256 -4.22 -2.25 11.44
N SER A 257 -4.70 -1.35 12.30
CA SER A 257 -6.14 -1.18 12.52
C SER A 257 -6.92 -0.85 11.24
N LEU A 258 -6.38 0.01 10.36
CA LEU A 258 -6.99 0.34 9.07
C LEU A 258 -7.02 -0.86 8.12
N LEU A 259 -5.93 -1.64 8.05
CA LEU A 259 -5.88 -2.87 7.26
C LEU A 259 -6.87 -3.91 7.77
N GLY A 260 -6.95 -4.10 9.09
CA GLY A 260 -7.93 -4.99 9.72
C GLY A 260 -9.36 -4.61 9.40
N PHE A 261 -9.67 -3.31 9.40
CA PHE A 261 -10.99 -2.81 9.05
C PHE A 261 -11.34 -3.12 7.59
N LEU A 262 -10.46 -2.75 6.65
CA LEU A 262 -10.69 -2.97 5.23
C LEU A 262 -10.70 -4.46 4.87
N GLY A 263 -9.86 -5.27 5.50
CA GLY A 263 -9.83 -6.73 5.37
C GLY A 263 -11.16 -7.38 5.72
N GLY A 264 -11.76 -6.97 6.84
CA GLY A 264 -13.09 -7.44 7.23
C GLY A 264 -14.21 -6.85 6.36
N PHE A 265 -14.33 -5.52 6.33
CA PHE A 265 -15.49 -4.84 5.73
C PHE A 265 -15.54 -4.97 4.21
N ALA A 266 -14.41 -4.77 3.51
CA ALA A 266 -14.38 -4.73 2.06
C ALA A 266 -13.99 -6.08 1.44
N PHE A 267 -12.97 -6.75 1.98
CA PHE A 267 -12.44 -7.97 1.36
C PHE A 267 -13.18 -9.25 1.75
N ALA A 268 -13.74 -9.34 2.97
CA ALA A 268 -14.49 -10.53 3.37
C ALA A 268 -15.70 -10.79 2.44
N PRO A 269 -16.51 -9.78 2.04
CA PRO A 269 -17.54 -9.94 1.02
C PRO A 269 -17.02 -10.39 -0.32
N THR A 270 -16.06 -9.67 -0.89
CA THR A 270 -15.64 -9.88 -2.27
C THR A 270 -14.85 -11.17 -2.47
N SER A 271 -14.19 -11.67 -1.41
CA SER A 271 -13.28 -12.82 -1.51
C SER A 271 -13.83 -14.10 -0.87
N TYR A 272 -14.55 -14.01 0.25
CA TYR A 272 -14.93 -15.21 1.03
C TYR A 272 -16.37 -15.65 0.80
N PHE A 273 -17.35 -14.75 0.81
CA PHE A 273 -18.75 -15.18 0.77
C PHE A 273 -19.48 -14.92 -0.55
N ILE A 274 -19.29 -13.78 -1.24
CA ILE A 274 -20.00 -13.51 -2.51
C ILE A 274 -19.65 -14.55 -3.57
N PRO A 275 -18.37 -14.88 -3.85
CA PRO A 275 -18.02 -15.89 -4.85
C PRO A 275 -18.59 -17.27 -4.52
N CYS A 276 -18.60 -17.64 -3.24
CA CYS A 276 -19.14 -18.92 -2.76
C CYS A 276 -20.65 -19.00 -2.94
N ILE A 277 -21.39 -17.91 -2.66
CA ILE A 277 -22.83 -17.83 -2.91
C ILE A 277 -23.12 -17.97 -4.41
N ILE A 278 -22.38 -17.24 -5.25
CA ILE A 278 -22.51 -17.32 -6.71
C ILE A 278 -22.24 -18.75 -7.20
N TRP A 279 -21.19 -19.41 -6.67
CA TRP A 279 -20.87 -20.79 -7.00
C TRP A 279 -22.01 -21.76 -6.64
N LEU A 280 -22.56 -21.65 -5.43
CA LEU A 280 -23.68 -22.49 -4.98
C LEU A 280 -24.94 -22.30 -5.84
N ILE A 281 -25.23 -21.07 -6.27
CA ILE A 281 -26.39 -20.76 -7.13
C ILE A 281 -26.20 -21.32 -8.54
N LEU A 282 -25.02 -21.13 -9.13
CA LEU A 282 -24.75 -21.50 -10.52
C LEU A 282 -24.51 -23.00 -10.71
N HIS A 283 -23.65 -23.61 -9.89
CA HIS A 283 -23.24 -25.01 -10.07
C HIS A 283 -24.12 -26.00 -9.31
N LYS A 284 -24.88 -25.55 -8.32
CA LYS A 284 -25.79 -26.37 -7.49
C LYS A 284 -25.17 -27.72 -7.08
N PRO A 285 -24.01 -27.73 -6.38
CA PRO A 285 -23.35 -28.96 -5.99
C PRO A 285 -24.25 -29.80 -5.07
N LYS A 286 -24.07 -31.12 -5.09
CA LYS A 286 -24.83 -32.03 -4.21
C LYS A 286 -24.70 -31.60 -2.75
N ARG A 287 -25.82 -31.55 -2.02
CA ARG A 287 -25.83 -31.22 -0.60
C ARG A 287 -24.89 -32.17 0.15
N PHE A 288 -24.13 -31.63 1.11
CA PHE A 288 -23.09 -32.34 1.86
C PHE A 288 -21.92 -32.91 1.04
N SER A 289 -21.79 -32.56 -0.24
CA SER A 289 -20.53 -32.79 -0.96
C SER A 289 -19.42 -31.90 -0.39
N LEU A 290 -18.16 -32.30 -0.60
CA LEU A 290 -16.99 -31.53 -0.18
C LEU A 290 -17.06 -30.06 -0.66
N SER A 291 -17.42 -29.85 -1.93
CA SER A 291 -17.61 -28.50 -2.49
C SER A 291 -18.71 -27.73 -1.77
N TRP A 292 -19.84 -28.38 -1.45
CA TRP A 292 -20.93 -27.73 -0.73
C TRP A 292 -20.52 -27.31 0.68
N ILE A 293 -19.81 -28.19 1.42
CA ILE A 293 -19.34 -27.89 2.78
C ILE A 293 -18.34 -26.74 2.77
N ILE A 294 -17.32 -26.79 1.90
CA ILE A 294 -16.28 -25.74 1.82
C ILE A 294 -16.91 -24.37 1.52
N ASN A 295 -17.82 -24.29 0.56
CA ASN A 295 -18.47 -23.02 0.22
C ASN A 295 -19.28 -22.46 1.40
N TRP A 296 -20.03 -23.30 2.12
CA TRP A 296 -20.75 -22.85 3.32
C TRP A 296 -19.81 -22.43 4.45
N THR A 297 -18.71 -23.15 4.66
CA THR A 297 -17.69 -22.74 5.63
C THR A 297 -17.09 -21.38 5.27
N CYS A 298 -16.73 -21.14 4.01
CA CYS A 298 -16.24 -19.84 3.56
C CYS A 298 -17.27 -18.73 3.73
N ILE A 299 -18.56 -19.01 3.50
CA ILE A 299 -19.64 -18.03 3.72
C ILE A 299 -19.73 -17.67 5.20
N VAL A 300 -19.82 -18.66 6.09
CA VAL A 300 -19.95 -18.42 7.54
C VAL A 300 -18.72 -17.68 8.07
N LEU A 301 -17.51 -18.13 7.72
CA LEU A 301 -16.27 -17.47 8.12
C LEU A 301 -16.19 -16.05 7.54
N GLY A 302 -16.54 -15.85 6.28
CA GLY A 302 -16.55 -14.54 5.64
C GLY A 302 -17.51 -13.56 6.30
N VAL A 303 -18.71 -14.00 6.69
CA VAL A 303 -19.68 -13.17 7.42
C VAL A 303 -19.17 -12.84 8.83
N LEU A 304 -18.57 -13.81 9.53
CA LEU A 304 -17.95 -13.56 10.84
C LEU A 304 -16.81 -12.53 10.73
N LEU A 305 -15.94 -12.66 9.72
CA LEU A 305 -14.87 -11.70 9.46
C LEU A 305 -15.41 -10.30 9.16
N MET A 306 -16.46 -10.19 8.34
CA MET A 306 -17.09 -8.92 7.99
C MET A 306 -17.68 -8.19 9.21
N ILE A 307 -18.10 -8.92 10.24
CA ILE A 307 -18.68 -8.33 11.45
C ILE A 307 -17.59 -8.07 12.49
N LEU A 308 -16.81 -9.09 12.84
CA LEU A 308 -15.90 -9.05 13.98
C LEU A 308 -14.68 -8.16 13.73
N ALA A 309 -14.04 -8.27 12.57
CA ALA A 309 -12.80 -7.52 12.30
C ALA A 309 -13.04 -6.00 12.27
N PRO A 310 -14.09 -5.47 11.60
CA PRO A 310 -14.37 -4.04 11.64
C PRO A 310 -14.71 -3.53 13.05
N ILE A 311 -15.37 -4.33 13.90
CA ILE A 311 -15.64 -3.94 15.29
C ILE A 311 -14.33 -3.78 16.07
N GLY A 312 -13.42 -4.75 15.97
CA GLY A 312 -12.10 -4.68 16.60
C GLY A 312 -11.30 -3.48 16.11
N SER A 313 -11.22 -3.32 14.80
CA SER A 313 -10.46 -2.24 14.17
C SER A 313 -11.02 -0.86 14.49
N LEU A 314 -12.34 -0.68 14.48
CA LEU A 314 -12.96 0.60 14.85
C LEU A 314 -12.66 0.95 16.30
N ARG A 315 -12.74 -0.01 17.22
CA ARG A 315 -12.37 0.23 18.62
C ARG A 315 -10.91 0.67 18.72
N GLN A 316 -9.98 -0.03 18.07
CA GLN A 316 -8.57 0.32 18.13
C GLN A 316 -8.28 1.69 17.50
N ILE A 317 -8.87 1.99 16.34
CA ILE A 317 -8.80 3.31 15.71
C ILE A 317 -9.30 4.39 16.68
N ILE A 318 -10.44 4.20 17.34
CA ILE A 318 -10.98 5.17 18.31
C ILE A 318 -10.03 5.37 19.50
N ILE A 319 -9.42 4.30 20.03
CA ILE A 319 -8.47 4.39 21.14
C ILE A 319 -7.20 5.12 20.69
N GLN A 320 -6.65 4.77 19.54
CA GLN A 320 -5.46 5.39 18.97
C GLN A 320 -5.71 6.88 18.66
N PHE A 321 -6.87 7.22 18.10
CA PHE A 321 -7.27 8.62 17.85
C PHE A 321 -7.32 9.48 19.11
N LYS A 322 -7.69 8.93 20.27
CA LYS A 322 -7.73 9.72 21.53
C LYS A 322 -6.36 10.23 21.95
N THR A 323 -5.30 9.54 21.55
CA THR A 323 -3.92 9.90 21.90
C THR A 323 -3.19 10.57 20.74
N TYR A 324 -3.75 10.48 19.53
CA TYR A 324 -3.17 11.06 18.33
C TYR A 324 -3.30 12.59 18.31
N LYS A 325 -2.17 13.26 18.10
CA LYS A 325 -2.10 14.71 17.87
C LYS A 325 -1.78 14.95 16.41
N PHE A 326 -2.67 15.64 15.72
CA PHE A 326 -2.49 15.97 14.31
C PHE A 326 -1.24 16.86 14.15
N PHE A 327 -0.25 16.39 13.37
CA PHE A 327 0.99 17.12 13.05
C PHE A 327 1.87 17.54 14.25
N SER A 328 1.85 16.78 15.35
CA SER A 328 2.76 17.00 16.51
C SER A 328 3.89 16.00 16.57
#